data_AF-A0A1E5GIG5-F1
#
_entry.id   AF-A0A1E5GIG5-F1
#
_cell.length_a   1.000
_cell.length_b   1.000
_cell.length_c   1.000
_cell.angle_alpha   90.00
_cell.angle_beta   90.00
_cell.angle_gamma   90.00
#
_symmetry.space_group_name_H-M   'P 1'
#
loop_
_entity.id
_entity.type
_entity.pdbx_description
1 polymer ?
#
loop_
_entity_poly.entity_id
_entity_poly.type
_entity_poly.pdbx_seq_one_letter_code
_entity_poly.pdbx_strand_id
1 'polypeptide(L)'
;MKAYEIKKLIKFYSASATLGEIFEDFGRPYECPQCEGTGFYQKKVVVPYPRGLPDSGWVPDSIEYKRSQCELCDGHGYSDKEYKPKMVQDGWQEN
;
A
#
# COMPACT_ATOMS: atom_id res chain seq x y z
N MET A 1 -10.46 22.40 17.97
CA MET A 1 -9.33 22.41 17.01
C MET A 1 -9.09 23.83 16.56
N LYS A 2 -7.86 24.34 16.65
CA LYS A 2 -7.56 25.73 16.28
C LYS A 2 -7.32 25.81 14.76
N ALA A 3 -7.65 26.95 14.14
CA ALA A 3 -7.54 27.14 12.69
C ALA A 3 -6.13 26.87 12.12
N TYR A 4 -5.07 27.01 12.92
CA TYR A 4 -3.70 26.70 12.48
C TYR A 4 -3.45 25.20 12.30
N GLU A 5 -4.12 24.35 13.07
CA GLU A 5 -3.96 22.88 13.04
C GLU A 5 -4.56 22.33 11.75
N ILE A 6 -5.73 22.86 11.39
CA ILE A 6 -6.44 22.55 10.15
C ILE A 6 -5.59 22.96 8.93
N LYS A 7 -4.92 24.12 8.97
CA LYS A 7 -3.99 24.54 7.90
C LYS A 7 -2.80 23.59 7.72
N LYS A 8 -2.27 23.01 8.81
CA LYS A 8 -1.20 22.00 8.71
C LYS A 8 -1.72 20.72 8.04
N LEU A 9 -2.90 20.26 8.43
CA LEU A 9 -3.53 19.08 7.84
C LEU A 9 -3.78 19.24 6.34
N ILE A 10 -4.34 20.39 5.92
CA ILE A 10 -4.57 20.69 4.49
C ILE A 10 -3.26 20.70 3.68
N LYS A 11 -2.16 21.15 4.29
CA LYS A 11 -0.84 21.17 3.63
C LYS A 11 -0.24 19.77 3.48
N PHE A 12 -0.53 18.86 4.42
CA PHE A 12 -0.01 17.49 4.41
C PHE A 12 -0.83 16.54 3.54
N TYR A 13 -2.16 16.61 3.61
CA TYR A 13 -3.04 15.59 3.01
C TYR A 13 -3.59 15.96 1.62
N SER A 14 -3.14 17.09 1.04
CA SER A 14 -3.66 17.65 -0.22
C SER A 14 -5.14 18.02 -0.17
N ALA A 15 -5.61 18.84 -1.11
CA ALA A 15 -7.00 19.34 -1.10
C ALA A 15 -8.05 18.27 -1.42
N SER A 16 -7.64 17.08 -1.89
CA SER A 16 -8.54 15.99 -2.31
C SER A 16 -8.85 14.98 -1.21
N ALA A 17 -8.13 15.00 -0.08
CA ALA A 17 -8.41 14.10 1.04
C ALA A 17 -9.64 14.56 1.81
N THR A 18 -10.56 13.63 2.06
CA THR A 18 -11.73 13.84 2.91
C THR A 18 -11.31 13.94 4.38
N LEU A 19 -12.12 14.63 5.18
CA LEU A 19 -11.92 14.69 6.63
C LEU A 19 -11.88 13.30 7.28
N GLY A 20 -12.63 12.33 6.74
CA GLY A 20 -12.60 10.93 7.22
C GLY A 20 -11.24 10.28 7.05
N GLU A 21 -10.66 10.38 5.85
CA GLU A 21 -9.31 9.86 5.54
C GLU A 21 -8.25 10.52 6.44
N ILE A 22 -8.38 11.84 6.68
CA ILE A 22 -7.47 12.56 7.59
C ILE A 22 -7.57 12.02 9.02
N PHE A 23 -8.76 11.68 9.50
CA PHE A 23 -8.96 11.10 10.84
C PHE A 23 -8.45 9.67 10.96
N GLU A 24 -8.51 8.87 9.89
CA GLU A 24 -7.96 7.50 9.87
C GLU A 24 -6.42 7.49 9.93
N ASP A 25 -5.78 8.50 9.32
CA ASP A 25 -4.34 8.69 9.39
C ASP A 25 -3.89 9.42 10.67
N PHE A 26 -4.80 10.13 11.34
CA PHE A 26 -4.51 10.83 12.58
C PHE A 26 -4.18 9.85 13.70
N GLY A 27 -2.92 9.83 14.13
CA GLY A 27 -2.42 8.86 15.13
C GLY A 27 -1.54 7.76 14.54
N ARG A 28 -1.23 7.81 13.24
CA ARG A 28 -0.28 6.91 12.56
C ARG A 28 1.00 7.65 12.12
N PRO A 29 1.90 8.03 13.05
CA PRO A 29 3.05 8.85 12.70
C PRO A 29 4.18 8.09 12.00
N TYR A 30 4.16 6.75 11.98
CA TYR A 30 5.26 5.92 11.48
C TYR A 30 4.95 5.37 10.11
N GLU A 31 5.84 5.63 9.15
CA GLU A 31 5.74 5.08 7.81
C GLU A 31 5.81 3.54 7.85
N CYS A 32 4.91 2.87 7.10
CA CYS A 32 4.91 1.42 7.04
C CYS A 32 6.17 0.94 6.31
N PRO A 33 7.05 0.15 6.95
CA PRO A 33 8.29 -0.30 6.32
C PRO A 33 8.04 -1.34 5.22
N GLN A 34 6.84 -1.94 5.18
CA GLN A 34 6.53 -2.96 4.18
C GLN A 34 6.11 -2.33 2.84
N CYS A 35 5.40 -1.20 2.85
CA CYS A 35 4.88 -0.56 1.63
C CYS A 35 5.41 0.86 1.40
N GLU A 36 6.34 1.33 2.24
CA GLU A 36 7.03 2.62 2.06
C GLU A 36 6.02 3.77 1.88
N GLY A 37 5.03 3.84 2.78
CA GLY A 37 4.02 4.90 2.77
C GLY A 37 2.92 4.78 1.71
N THR A 38 3.02 3.83 0.76
CA THR A 38 2.04 3.73 -0.34
C THR A 38 0.73 3.08 0.06
N GLY A 39 0.73 2.17 1.04
CA GLY A 39 -0.45 1.41 1.47
C GLY A 39 -0.85 0.25 0.54
N PHE A 40 -0.27 0.15 -0.66
CA PHE A 40 -0.62 -0.89 -1.62
C PHE A 40 0.59 -1.35 -2.44
N TYR A 41 0.54 -2.60 -2.89
CA TYR A 41 1.47 -3.16 -3.86
C TYR A 41 0.82 -3.26 -5.22
N GLN A 42 1.61 -3.11 -6.28
CA GLN A 42 1.17 -3.44 -7.62
C GLN A 42 1.67 -4.83 -7.98
N LYS A 43 0.73 -5.76 -8.18
CA LYS A 43 1.04 -7.09 -8.68
C LYS A 43 0.73 -7.15 -10.18
N LYS A 44 1.73 -7.57 -10.95
CA LYS A 44 1.56 -7.87 -12.37
C LYS A 44 0.72 -9.14 -12.52
N VAL A 45 -0.37 -9.06 -13.27
CA VAL A 45 -1.26 -10.19 -13.55
C VAL A 45 -1.38 -10.31 -15.07
N VAL A 46 -1.17 -11.54 -15.56
CA VAL A 46 -1.43 -11.88 -16.96
C VAL A 46 -2.91 -12.20 -17.08
N VAL A 47 -3.62 -11.45 -17.92
CA VAL A 47 -5.03 -11.70 -18.23
C VAL A 47 -5.09 -12.42 -19.57
N PRO A 48 -5.46 -13.71 -19.57
CA PRO A 48 -5.52 -14.47 -20.80
C PRO A 48 -6.66 -13.98 -21.68
N TYR A 49 -6.53 -14.21 -22.98
CA TYR A 49 -7.62 -13.95 -23.92
C TYR A 49 -8.93 -14.64 -23.47
N PRO A 50 -10.11 -13.99 -23.56
CA PRO A 50 -11.34 -14.53 -23.01
C PRO A 50 -11.78 -15.83 -23.71
N ARG A 51 -12.17 -16.82 -22.92
CA ARG A 51 -12.68 -18.10 -23.43
C ARG A 51 -14.02 -17.91 -24.15
N GLY A 52 -14.20 -18.57 -25.29
CA GLY A 52 -15.46 -18.56 -26.06
C GLY A 52 -15.55 -17.52 -27.17
N LEU A 53 -14.51 -16.71 -27.36
CA LEU A 53 -14.34 -15.85 -28.54
C LEU A 53 -13.43 -16.55 -29.57
N PRO A 54 -13.66 -16.35 -30.88
CA PRO A 54 -12.76 -16.87 -31.91
C PRO A 54 -11.40 -16.21 -31.78
N ASP A 55 -10.41 -17.00 -31.36
CA ASP A 55 -9.03 -16.57 -31.26
C ASP A 55 -8.39 -16.58 -32.66
N SER A 56 -8.09 -15.39 -33.18
CA SER A 56 -7.40 -15.24 -34.46
C SER A 56 -5.91 -15.54 -34.38
N GLY A 57 -5.36 -15.78 -33.18
CA GLY A 57 -3.93 -15.93 -32.91
C GLY A 57 -3.15 -14.61 -32.97
N TRP A 58 -3.84 -13.49 -33.23
CA TRP A 58 -3.24 -12.15 -33.32
C TRP A 58 -3.34 -11.34 -32.04
N VAL A 59 -4.18 -11.75 -31.08
CA VAL A 59 -4.40 -11.00 -29.84
C VAL A 59 -3.61 -11.67 -28.71
N PRO A 60 -2.49 -11.07 -28.25
CA PRO A 60 -1.74 -11.61 -27.14
C PRO A 60 -2.46 -11.39 -25.80
N ASP A 61 -2.08 -12.17 -24.80
CA ASP A 61 -2.50 -11.94 -23.41
C ASP A 61 -2.12 -10.53 -22.95
N SER A 62 -3.02 -9.88 -22.21
CA SER A 62 -2.78 -8.54 -21.69
C SER A 62 -2.09 -8.59 -20.32
N ILE A 63 -1.30 -7.56 -20.03
CA ILE A 63 -0.67 -7.36 -18.73
C ILE A 63 -1.45 -6.30 -18.00
N GLU A 64 -2.03 -6.67 -16.86
CA GLU A 64 -2.69 -5.73 -15.96
C GLU A 64 -1.93 -5.62 -14.64
N TYR A 65 -1.95 -4.42 -14.04
CA TYR A 65 -1.40 -4.18 -12.71
C TYR A 65 -2.55 -4.10 -11.72
N LYS A 66 -2.69 -5.13 -10.88
CA LYS A 66 -3.68 -5.12 -9.81
C LYS A 66 -3.07 -4.55 -8.54
N ARG A 67 -3.79 -3.61 -7.92
CA ARG A 67 -3.46 -3.12 -6.59
C ARG A 67 -3.87 -4.16 -5.54
N SER A 68 -2.93 -4.61 -4.73
CA SER A 68 -3.17 -5.41 -3.54
C SER A 68 -2.86 -4.58 -2.30
N GLN A 69 -3.76 -4.59 -1.32
CA GLN A 69 -3.62 -3.83 -0.09
C GLN A 69 -2.43 -4.34 0.74
N CYS A 70 -1.73 -3.43 1.42
CA CYS A 70 -0.67 -3.79 2.37
C CYS A 70 -1.28 -4.35 3.66
N GLU A 71 -0.86 -5.54 4.05
CA GLU A 71 -1.35 -6.24 5.23
C GLU A 71 -0.80 -5.67 6.54
N LEU A 72 0.42 -5.11 6.55
CA LEU A 72 1.02 -4.57 7.78
C LEU A 72 0.36 -3.27 8.26
N CYS A 73 -0.09 -2.44 7.33
CA CYS A 73 -0.73 -1.16 7.64
C CYS A 73 -2.19 -1.09 7.20
N ASP A 74 -2.81 -2.21 6.88
CA ASP A 74 -4.21 -2.31 6.43
C ASP A 74 -4.56 -1.30 5.32
N GLY A 75 -3.64 -1.06 4.38
CA GLY A 75 -3.88 -0.12 3.28
C GLY A 75 -3.62 1.36 3.58
N HIS A 76 -3.33 1.73 4.82
CA HIS A 76 -3.15 3.13 5.22
C HIS A 76 -1.79 3.73 4.82
N GLY A 77 -0.79 2.89 4.53
CA GLY A 77 0.59 3.35 4.26
C GLY A 77 1.38 3.76 5.50
N TYR A 78 0.69 4.19 6.56
CA TYR A 78 1.27 4.55 7.86
C TYR A 78 0.70 3.69 9.00
N SER A 79 1.41 3.68 10.12
CA SER A 79 1.14 2.87 11.30
C SER A 79 1.25 3.67 12.59
N ASP A 80 0.49 3.24 13.60
CA ASP A 80 0.47 3.80 14.96
C ASP A 80 1.74 3.44 15.75
N LYS A 81 2.40 2.35 15.37
CA LYS A 81 3.61 1.82 16.02
C LYS A 81 4.78 1.75 15.05
N GLU A 82 5.97 2.05 15.57
CA GLU A 82 7.20 1.88 14.80
C GLU A 82 7.50 0.39 14.63
N TYR A 83 7.37 -0.11 13.40
CA TYR A 83 7.76 -1.48 13.05
C TYR A 83 9.25 -1.55 12.76
N LYS A 84 9.97 -2.41 13.49
CA LYS A 84 11.40 -2.69 13.26
C LYS A 84 11.57 -4.11 12.71
N PRO A 85 12.44 -4.30 11.69
CA PRO A 85 12.74 -5.63 11.20
C PRO A 85 13.35 -6.47 12.32
N LYS A 86 12.77 -7.64 12.59
CA LYS A 86 13.42 -8.64 13.43
C LYS A 86 14.45 -9.36 12.58
N MET A 87 15.73 -9.16 12.87
CA MET A 87 16.78 -10.01 12.31
C MET A 87 16.67 -11.39 12.96
N VAL A 88 16.18 -12.37 12.21
CA VAL A 88 16.24 -13.78 12.61
C VAL A 88 17.58 -14.32 12.09
N GLN A 89 18.50 -14.64 13.00
CA GLN A 89 19.71 -15.36 12.65
C GLN A 89 19.36 -16.84 12.53
N ASP A 90 19.20 -17.33 11.30
CA ASP A 90 19.15 -18.77 11.03
C ASP A 90 20.59 -19.30 10.95
N GLY A 91 21.02 -20.01 11.99
CA GLY A 91 22.31 -20.68 12.03
C GLY A 91 22.45 -21.65 13.21
N TRP A 92 23.14 -22.76 12.98
CA TRP A 92 23.48 -23.74 14.01
C TRP A 92 24.87 -23.44 14.59
N GLN A 93 25.03 -23.59 15.91
CA GLN A 93 26.34 -23.58 16.58
C GLN A 93 26.84 -25.03 16.73
N GLU A 94 27.99 -25.34 16.13
CA GLU A 94 28.78 -26.53 16.50
C GLU A 94 29.70 -26.17 17.68
N ASN A 95 29.68 -27.01 18.71
CA ASN A 95 30.65 -27.01 19.82
C ASN A 95 31.83 -27.91 19.49
#